data_AF-A0AAD6DAT8-F1
#
_entry.id   AF-A0AAD6DAT8-F1
#
_cell.length_a   1.000
_cell.length_b   1.000
_cell.length_c   1.000
_cell.angle_alpha   90.00
_cell.angle_beta   90.00
_cell.angle_gamma   90.00
#
_symmetry.space_group_name_H-M   'P 1'
#
loop_
_entity.id
_entity.type
_entity.pdbx_description
1 polymer ?
#
loop_
_entity_poly.entity_id
_entity_poly.type
_entity_poly.pdbx_seq_one_letter_code
_entity_poly.pdbx_strand_id
1 'polypeptide(L)'
;MPPCDQNVCDCILGLAVGVFGFSYFLIYVFQVLIFHFPSTPDSITDALAVVGFGVGTALWYANVIYHQILRVFQDEDSEEKPSTIWVGSLSLIWTAALPTIIFLFPDQPLLQLWYISSFTVIVVGNLPGYLFYEQSVEGPFSHAMLHLASVGLLALMPTVHTLAEPVSTLSQFAIAFAFSQLMMGGLAGWAVYLLRPLERMGIVQNWRPSIHAMHLIWTYSLVLFSNAALEAAKPHLH
;
A
#
# COMPACT_ATOMS: atom_id res chain seq x y z
N MET A 1 -39.11 1.47 -0.89
CA MET A 1 -37.83 1.42 -0.17
C MET A 1 -37.42 2.85 0.09
N PRO A 2 -37.23 3.28 1.35
CA PRO A 2 -36.73 4.62 1.60
C PRO A 2 -35.30 4.70 1.05
N PRO A 3 -34.87 5.85 0.48
CA PRO A 3 -33.50 6.01 0.05
C PRO A 3 -32.63 5.89 1.31
N CYS A 4 -31.74 4.90 1.33
CA CYS A 4 -30.63 4.93 2.28
C CYS A 4 -29.85 6.20 1.94
N ASP A 5 -29.67 7.11 2.90
CA ASP A 5 -28.86 8.30 2.70
C ASP A 5 -27.52 7.87 2.12
N GLN A 6 -27.23 8.25 0.88
CA GLN A 6 -26.09 7.73 0.12
C GLN A 6 -24.75 8.05 0.81
N ASN A 7 -24.67 9.12 1.60
CA ASN A 7 -23.54 9.41 2.47
C ASN A 7 -23.28 8.32 3.53
N VAL A 8 -24.34 7.68 4.05
CA VAL A 8 -24.24 6.56 4.98
C VAL A 8 -23.74 5.30 4.26
N CYS A 9 -24.21 5.03 3.05
CA CYS A 9 -23.71 3.91 2.24
C CYS A 9 -22.22 4.05 1.90
N ASP A 10 -21.77 5.23 1.50
CA ASP A 10 -20.36 5.52 1.22
C ASP A 10 -19.50 5.29 2.47
N CYS A 11 -20.01 5.75 3.62
CA CYS A 11 -19.32 5.56 4.88
C CYS A 11 -19.23 4.10 5.31
N ILE A 12 -20.34 3.35 5.19
CA ILE A 12 -20.37 1.93 5.51
C ILE A 12 -19.40 1.16 4.61
N LEU A 13 -19.35 1.46 3.31
CA LEU A 13 -18.47 0.77 2.38
C LEU A 13 -16.99 1.05 2.68
N GLY A 14 -16.64 2.31 2.98
CA GLY A 14 -15.29 2.67 3.42
C GLY A 14 -14.88 1.97 4.72
N LEU A 15 -15.77 1.95 5.71
CA LEU A 15 -15.56 1.24 6.98
C LEU A 15 -15.44 -0.26 6.77
N ALA A 16 -16.27 -0.86 5.93
CA ALA A 16 -16.22 -2.29 5.65
C ALA A 16 -14.86 -2.67 5.06
N VAL A 17 -14.41 -1.98 4.02
CA VAL A 17 -13.08 -2.23 3.41
C VAL A 17 -11.97 -2.01 4.43
N GLY A 18 -12.05 -0.94 5.22
CA GLY A 18 -11.11 -0.65 6.30
C GLY A 18 -11.02 -1.79 7.32
N VAL A 19 -12.15 -2.21 7.89
CA VAL A 19 -12.22 -3.25 8.93
C VAL A 19 -11.81 -4.61 8.40
N PHE A 20 -12.25 -5.00 7.20
CA PHE A 20 -11.83 -6.27 6.59
C PHE A 20 -10.33 -6.29 6.30
N GLY A 21 -9.80 -5.22 5.69
CA GLY A 21 -8.37 -5.10 5.42
C GLY A 21 -7.55 -5.12 6.71
N PHE A 22 -7.92 -4.31 7.70
CA PHE A 22 -7.26 -4.27 9.00
C PHE A 22 -7.25 -5.63 9.69
N SER A 23 -8.41 -6.29 9.76
CA SER A 23 -8.54 -7.60 10.41
C SER A 23 -7.71 -8.67 9.69
N TYR A 24 -7.74 -8.69 8.36
CA TYR A 24 -6.94 -9.63 7.56
C TYR A 24 -5.44 -9.46 7.87
N PHE A 25 -4.93 -8.22 7.81
CA PHE A 25 -3.49 -7.99 8.01
C PHE A 25 -3.06 -8.15 9.47
N LEU A 26 -3.94 -7.93 10.45
CA LEU A 26 -3.67 -8.33 11.84
C LEU A 26 -3.55 -9.85 11.97
N ILE A 27 -4.51 -10.61 11.42
CA ILE A 27 -4.46 -12.07 11.44
C ILE A 27 -3.20 -12.58 10.74
N TYR A 28 -2.84 -11.99 9.60
CA TYR A 28 -1.60 -12.27 8.87
C TYR A 28 -0.36 -12.08 9.76
N VAL A 29 -0.25 -10.94 10.45
CA VAL A 29 0.87 -10.67 11.37
C VAL A 29 0.89 -11.68 12.51
N PHE A 30 -0.27 -11.97 13.13
CA PHE A 30 -0.35 -12.99 14.18
C PHE A 30 0.04 -14.38 13.68
N GLN A 31 -0.37 -14.75 12.46
CA GLN A 31 -0.02 -16.03 11.86
C GLN A 31 1.49 -16.17 11.67
N VAL A 32 2.17 -15.10 11.25
CA VAL A 32 3.63 -15.10 11.10
C VAL A 32 4.31 -15.17 12.47
N LEU A 33 3.88 -14.34 13.44
CA LEU A 33 4.48 -14.31 14.77
C LEU A 33 4.28 -15.60 15.58
N ILE A 34 3.14 -16.28 15.43
CA ILE A 34 2.80 -17.48 16.20
C ILE A 34 3.34 -18.75 15.54
N PHE A 35 3.17 -18.88 14.21
CA PHE A 35 3.43 -20.15 13.51
C PHE A 35 4.69 -20.17 12.66
N HIS A 36 5.34 -19.02 12.45
CA HIS A 36 6.49 -18.91 11.57
C HIS A 36 7.60 -18.11 12.28
N PHE A 37 7.82 -18.40 13.57
CA PHE A 37 8.80 -17.68 14.37
C PHE A 37 10.21 -18.00 13.86
N PRO A 38 11.11 -17.01 13.70
CA PRO A 38 12.44 -17.25 13.14
C PRO A 38 13.24 -18.21 14.03
N SER A 39 13.62 -19.35 13.45
CA SER A 39 14.41 -20.40 14.11
C SER A 39 15.92 -20.25 13.89
N THR A 40 16.34 -19.43 12.92
CA THR A 40 17.75 -19.12 12.64
C THR A 40 17.99 -17.62 12.58
N PRO A 41 19.22 -17.13 12.89
CA PRO A 41 19.54 -15.71 12.81
C PRO A 41 19.26 -15.10 11.43
N ASP A 42 19.49 -15.87 10.36
CA ASP A 42 19.30 -15.41 8.99
C ASP A 42 17.80 -15.20 8.66
N SER A 43 16.91 -16.02 9.24
CA SER A 43 15.46 -15.91 9.09
C SER A 43 14.81 -14.73 9.83
N ILE A 44 15.54 -14.08 10.75
CA ILE A 44 15.01 -12.93 11.52
C ILE A 44 14.70 -11.77 10.58
N THR A 45 15.59 -11.50 9.63
CA THR A 45 15.44 -10.39 8.67
C THR A 45 14.22 -10.62 7.78
N ASP A 46 14.02 -11.86 7.32
CA ASP A 46 12.87 -12.27 6.49
C ASP A 46 11.56 -12.12 7.26
N ALA A 47 11.49 -12.65 8.47
CA ALA A 47 10.33 -12.54 9.34
C ALA A 47 9.99 -11.08 9.63
N LEU A 48 10.99 -10.25 9.94
CA LEU A 48 10.80 -8.84 10.23
C LEU A 48 10.31 -8.05 9.00
N ALA A 49 10.77 -8.39 7.81
CA ALA A 49 10.30 -7.78 6.57
C ALA A 49 8.82 -8.06 6.33
N VAL A 50 8.42 -9.31 6.51
CA VAL A 50 7.04 -9.77 6.33
C VAL A 50 6.11 -9.19 7.39
N VAL A 51 6.54 -9.19 8.66
CA VAL A 51 5.80 -8.57 9.77
C VAL A 51 5.72 -7.06 9.57
N GLY A 52 6.80 -6.41 9.19
CA GLY A 52 6.85 -4.98 8.91
C GLY A 52 5.88 -4.56 7.81
N PHE A 53 5.83 -5.33 6.72
CA PHE A 53 4.82 -5.19 5.67
C PHE A 53 3.39 -5.34 6.20
N GLY A 54 3.12 -6.41 6.97
CA GLY A 54 1.79 -6.67 7.52
C GLY A 54 1.33 -5.58 8.48
N VAL A 55 2.20 -5.13 9.39
CA VAL A 55 1.93 -4.04 10.34
C VAL A 55 1.74 -2.72 9.60
N GLY A 56 2.59 -2.40 8.62
CA GLY A 56 2.46 -1.19 7.80
C GLY A 56 1.12 -1.13 7.08
N THR A 57 0.70 -2.26 6.51
CA THR A 57 -0.58 -2.39 5.83
C THR A 57 -1.76 -2.30 6.79
N ALA A 58 -1.66 -2.90 7.99
CA ALA A 58 -2.68 -2.74 9.02
C ALA A 58 -2.80 -1.27 9.48
N LEU A 59 -1.69 -0.55 9.66
CA LEU A 59 -1.70 0.87 9.99
C LEU A 59 -2.35 1.72 8.89
N TRP A 60 -2.13 1.38 7.62
CA TRP A 60 -2.84 2.01 6.52
C TRP A 60 -4.37 1.85 6.64
N TYR A 61 -4.86 0.63 6.89
CA TYR A 61 -6.30 0.42 7.08
C TYR A 61 -6.85 1.06 8.35
N ALA A 62 -6.07 1.09 9.43
CA ALA A 62 -6.44 1.83 10.64
C ALA A 62 -6.62 3.32 10.33
N ASN A 63 -5.74 3.90 9.50
CA ASN A 63 -5.87 5.28 9.03
C ASN A 63 -7.13 5.47 8.16
N VAL A 64 -7.44 4.53 7.26
CA VAL A 64 -8.69 4.55 6.46
C VAL A 64 -9.93 4.54 7.37
N ILE A 65 -9.96 3.66 8.37
CA ILE A 65 -11.05 3.59 9.36
C ILE A 65 -11.15 4.91 10.12
N TYR A 66 -10.03 5.42 10.62
CA TYR A 66 -9.99 6.67 11.39
C TYR A 66 -10.54 7.85 10.58
N HIS A 67 -10.11 7.99 9.32
CA HIS A 67 -10.65 9.00 8.41
C HIS A 67 -12.15 8.85 8.19
N GLN A 68 -12.61 7.62 7.94
CA GLN A 68 -14.02 7.39 7.67
C GLN A 68 -14.90 7.68 8.90
N ILE A 69 -14.40 7.42 10.11
CA ILE A 69 -15.07 7.78 11.37
C ILE A 69 -15.09 9.30 11.56
N LEU A 70 -13.95 9.99 11.37
CA LEU A 70 -13.88 11.44 11.50
C LEU A 70 -14.85 12.15 10.56
N ARG A 71 -14.97 11.65 9.32
CA ARG A 71 -15.88 12.19 8.32
C ARG A 71 -17.36 12.10 8.70
N VAL A 72 -17.74 11.21 9.63
CA VAL A 72 -19.10 11.15 10.19
C VAL A 72 -19.32 12.23 11.25
N PHE A 73 -18.25 12.60 11.97
CA PHE A 73 -18.32 13.55 13.09
C PHE A 73 -18.03 14.99 12.70
N GLN A 74 -17.37 15.22 11.56
CA GLN A 74 -17.07 16.55 11.04
C GLN A 74 -18.15 17.01 10.05
N ASP A 75 -18.64 18.24 10.23
CA ASP A 75 -19.52 18.92 9.27
C ASP A 75 -18.77 19.12 7.94
N GLU A 76 -19.49 19.17 6.81
CA GLU A 76 -18.95 19.24 5.43
C GLU A 76 -17.93 20.39 5.19
N ASP A 77 -17.84 21.37 6.09
CA ASP A 77 -17.00 22.58 5.99
C ASP A 77 -15.55 22.42 6.50
N SER A 78 -15.18 21.31 7.15
CA SER A 78 -13.76 21.11 7.46
C SER A 78 -13.05 20.53 6.23
N GLU A 79 -12.31 21.37 5.51
CA GLU A 79 -11.44 20.94 4.40
C GLU A 79 -10.53 19.79 4.88
N GLU A 80 -10.94 18.57 4.51
CA GLU A 80 -10.26 17.33 4.86
C GLU A 80 -8.84 17.40 4.29
N LYS A 81 -7.82 17.48 5.15
CA LYS A 81 -6.42 17.58 4.73
C LYS A 81 -6.05 16.30 3.97
N PRO A 82 -5.82 16.35 2.64
CA PRO A 82 -5.48 15.17 1.86
C PRO A 82 -4.09 14.60 2.21
N SER A 83 -3.31 15.31 3.04
CA SER A 83 -1.94 14.96 3.45
C SER A 83 -1.82 13.57 4.05
N THR A 84 -2.78 13.14 4.88
CA THR A 84 -2.68 11.86 5.61
C THR A 84 -2.84 10.65 4.68
N ILE A 85 -3.66 10.74 3.63
CA ILE A 85 -3.83 9.69 2.62
C ILE A 85 -2.54 9.50 1.83
N TRP A 86 -1.86 10.60 1.48
CA TRP A 86 -0.61 10.56 0.74
C TRP A 86 0.54 10.00 1.59
N VAL A 87 0.67 10.46 2.84
CA VAL A 87 1.66 9.94 3.79
C VAL A 87 1.44 8.45 4.05
N GLY A 88 0.19 8.04 4.25
CA GLY A 88 -0.14 6.63 4.44
C GLY A 88 0.18 5.78 3.21
N SER A 89 -0.09 6.27 1.99
CA SER A 89 0.24 5.56 0.76
C SER A 89 1.74 5.41 0.56
N LEU A 90 2.52 6.45 0.87
CA LEU A 90 3.97 6.44 0.81
C LEU A 90 4.57 5.42 1.80
N SER A 91 4.04 5.39 3.03
CA SER A 91 4.39 4.38 4.04
C SER A 91 4.05 2.96 3.59
N LEU A 92 2.91 2.78 2.91
CA LEU A 92 2.49 1.49 2.39
C LEU A 92 3.43 0.98 1.27
N ILE A 93 3.83 1.84 0.33
CA ILE A 93 4.81 1.47 -0.70
C ILE A 93 6.15 1.11 -0.04
N TRP A 94 6.60 1.90 0.94
CA TRP A 94 7.83 1.62 1.69
C TRP A 94 7.80 0.26 2.37
N THR A 95 6.76 -0.02 3.16
CA THR A 95 6.63 -1.29 3.87
C THR A 95 6.44 -2.50 2.93
N ALA A 96 5.79 -2.32 1.77
CA ALA A 96 5.68 -3.38 0.76
C ALA A 96 6.98 -3.64 -0.01
N ALA A 97 7.85 -2.64 -0.16
CA ALA A 97 9.13 -2.80 -0.83
C ALA A 97 10.14 -3.62 0.02
N LEU A 98 10.03 -3.58 1.35
CA LEU A 98 10.95 -4.30 2.26
C LEU A 98 11.03 -5.81 1.98
N PRO A 99 9.93 -6.60 2.03
CA PRO A 99 9.99 -8.02 1.74
C PRO A 99 10.46 -8.29 0.30
N THR A 100 10.09 -7.44 -0.66
CA THR A 100 10.56 -7.57 -2.05
C THR A 100 12.07 -7.46 -2.14
N ILE A 101 12.69 -6.43 -1.56
CA ILE A 101 14.15 -6.23 -1.63
C ILE A 101 14.89 -7.40 -0.97
N ILE A 102 14.39 -7.86 0.17
CA ILE A 102 15.03 -8.93 0.95
C ILE A 102 14.96 -10.27 0.19
N PHE A 103 13.79 -10.64 -0.33
CA PHE A 103 13.62 -11.91 -1.04
C PHE A 103 14.21 -11.92 -2.46
N LEU A 104 14.41 -10.75 -3.07
CA LEU A 104 15.07 -10.64 -4.38
C LEU A 104 16.58 -10.81 -4.30
N PHE A 105 17.20 -10.42 -3.18
CA PHE A 105 18.65 -10.38 -3.05
C PHE A 105 19.18 -11.16 -1.83
N PRO A 106 18.78 -12.44 -1.62
CA PRO A 106 19.13 -13.18 -0.40
C PRO A 106 20.65 -13.27 -0.18
N ASP A 107 21.43 -13.43 -1.25
CA ASP A 107 22.89 -13.60 -1.18
C ASP A 107 23.67 -12.28 -1.19
N GLN A 108 23.01 -11.13 -1.25
CA GLN A 108 23.64 -9.82 -1.44
C GLN A 108 23.18 -8.78 -0.38
N PRO A 109 23.57 -8.94 0.90
CA PRO A 109 23.09 -8.08 2.00
C PRO A 109 23.52 -6.62 1.85
N LEU A 110 24.67 -6.36 1.23
CA LEU A 110 25.10 -4.99 0.92
C LEU A 110 24.14 -4.32 -0.08
N LEU A 111 23.72 -5.05 -1.12
CA LEU A 111 22.78 -4.52 -2.12
C LEU A 111 21.40 -4.29 -1.52
N GLN A 112 20.92 -5.20 -0.66
CA GLN A 112 19.70 -4.99 0.12
C GLN A 112 19.77 -3.69 0.93
N LEU A 113 20.87 -3.48 1.67
CA LEU A 113 21.08 -2.29 2.47
C LEU A 113 21.08 -1.01 1.62
N TRP A 114 21.73 -1.04 0.45
CA TRP A 114 21.73 0.08 -0.50
C TRP A 114 20.31 0.42 -0.98
N TYR A 115 19.51 -0.57 -1.37
CA TYR A 115 18.13 -0.33 -1.80
C TYR A 115 17.23 0.15 -0.66
N ILE A 116 17.27 -0.50 0.50
CA ILE A 116 16.46 -0.13 1.67
C ILE A 116 16.81 1.29 2.14
N SER A 117 18.09 1.61 2.26
CA SER A 117 18.55 2.95 2.68
C SER A 117 18.17 4.02 1.68
N SER A 118 18.46 3.81 0.39
CA SER A 118 18.11 4.77 -0.68
C SER A 118 16.61 5.01 -0.72
N PHE A 119 15.81 3.94 -0.63
CA PHE A 119 14.36 4.06 -0.65
C PHE A 119 13.81 4.75 0.61
N THR A 120 14.39 4.46 1.77
CA THR A 120 14.03 5.15 3.02
C THR A 120 14.35 6.64 2.95
N VAL A 121 15.50 7.03 2.39
CA VAL A 121 15.85 8.45 2.19
C VAL A 121 14.87 9.13 1.24
N ILE A 122 14.46 8.47 0.16
CA ILE A 122 13.44 9.00 -0.77
C ILE A 122 12.10 9.19 -0.03
N VAL A 123 11.63 8.19 0.71
CA VAL A 123 10.36 8.23 1.43
C VAL A 123 10.39 9.32 2.51
N VAL A 124 11.39 9.30 3.40
CA VAL A 124 11.52 10.27 4.50
C VAL A 124 11.79 11.69 3.97
N GLY A 125 12.62 11.82 2.93
CA GLY A 125 12.93 13.11 2.33
C GLY A 125 11.72 13.80 1.68
N ASN A 126 10.75 13.01 1.21
CA ASN A 126 9.52 13.55 0.63
C ASN A 126 8.39 13.75 1.65
N LEU A 127 8.50 13.23 2.87
CA LEU A 127 7.49 13.36 3.93
C LEU A 127 7.09 14.83 4.21
N PRO A 128 8.04 15.79 4.33
CA PRO A 128 7.69 17.20 4.55
C PRO A 128 6.83 17.77 3.42
N GLY A 129 7.07 17.36 2.17
CA GLY A 129 6.30 17.78 1.01
C GLY A 129 4.85 17.35 1.05
N TYR A 130 4.53 16.24 1.74
CA TYR A 130 3.15 15.78 1.95
C TYR A 130 2.52 16.34 3.24
N LEU A 131 3.31 16.57 4.29
CA LEU A 131 2.83 17.08 5.58
C LEU A 131 2.56 18.59 5.57
N PHE A 132 3.41 19.36 4.89
CA PHE A 132 3.37 20.83 4.82
C PHE A 132 2.88 21.35 3.47
N TYR A 133 2.21 20.50 2.67
CA TYR A 133 1.69 20.89 1.37
C TYR A 133 0.67 22.04 1.52
N GLU A 134 1.09 23.26 1.19
CA GLU A 134 0.20 24.42 1.04
C GLU A 134 -0.47 24.39 -0.33
N GLN A 135 -1.77 24.64 -0.33
CA GLN A 135 -2.70 24.54 -1.46
C GLN A 135 -2.35 25.60 -2.52
N SER A 136 -1.46 25.27 -3.46
CA SER A 136 -1.14 26.15 -4.58
C SER A 136 -2.21 26.07 -5.68
N VAL A 137 -2.35 27.19 -6.41
CA VAL A 137 -3.46 27.56 -7.32
C VAL A 137 -3.55 26.69 -8.60
N GLU A 138 -2.58 25.80 -8.85
CA GLU A 138 -2.60 24.85 -9.96
C GLU A 138 -2.95 23.43 -9.49
N GLY A 139 -4.19 22.98 -9.76
CA GLY A 139 -4.62 21.58 -9.75
C GLY A 139 -3.95 20.64 -8.74
N PRO A 140 -4.24 20.75 -7.42
CA PRO A 140 -3.46 20.17 -6.32
C PRO A 140 -3.34 18.63 -6.31
N PHE A 141 -4.20 17.92 -7.05
CA PHE A 141 -4.25 16.45 -7.06
C PHE A 141 -3.30 15.78 -8.07
N SER A 142 -2.90 16.48 -9.13
CA SER A 142 -2.09 15.90 -10.21
C SER A 142 -0.63 15.69 -9.79
N HIS A 143 -0.04 16.69 -9.13
CA HIS A 143 1.38 16.67 -8.80
C HIS A 143 1.70 15.64 -7.70
N ALA A 144 0.95 15.60 -6.60
CA ALA A 144 1.14 14.62 -5.53
C ALA A 144 1.00 13.17 -6.03
N MET A 145 0.06 12.91 -6.94
CA MET A 145 -0.12 11.59 -7.55
C MET A 145 1.02 11.23 -8.51
N LEU A 146 1.51 12.17 -9.33
CA LEU A 146 2.67 11.93 -10.19
C LEU A 146 3.93 11.63 -9.36
N HIS A 147 4.10 12.31 -8.22
CA HIS A 147 5.18 12.01 -7.28
C HIS A 147 5.02 10.64 -6.62
N LEU A 148 3.82 10.28 -6.18
CA LEU A 148 3.60 8.96 -5.61
C LEU A 148 3.76 7.84 -6.65
N ALA A 149 3.33 8.10 -7.88
CA ALA A 149 3.55 7.21 -9.01
C ALA A 149 5.03 7.06 -9.33
N SER A 150 5.81 8.15 -9.31
CA SER A 150 7.25 8.08 -9.53
C SER A 150 7.96 7.32 -8.40
N VAL A 151 7.55 7.50 -7.15
CA VAL A 151 8.04 6.71 -6.01
C VAL A 151 7.69 5.23 -6.17
N GLY A 152 6.46 4.90 -6.60
CA GLY A 152 6.05 3.52 -6.88
C GLY A 152 6.84 2.89 -8.03
N LEU A 153 7.12 3.64 -9.09
CA LEU A 153 7.97 3.20 -10.20
C LEU A 153 9.43 3.01 -9.76
N LEU A 154 9.94 3.89 -8.90
CA LEU A 154 11.27 3.74 -8.29
C LEU A 154 11.34 2.50 -7.40
N ALA A 155 10.25 2.19 -6.68
CA ALA A 155 10.17 0.98 -5.88
C ALA A 155 10.30 -0.32 -6.71
N LEU A 156 10.04 -0.26 -8.03
CA LEU A 156 10.25 -1.38 -8.96
C LEU A 156 11.71 -1.55 -9.40
N MET A 157 12.63 -0.64 -9.07
CA MET A 157 14.04 -0.77 -9.45
C MET A 157 14.67 -2.11 -9.02
N PRO A 158 14.48 -2.60 -7.78
CA PRO A 158 14.89 -3.95 -7.36
C PRO A 158 14.38 -5.04 -8.31
N THR A 159 13.10 -5.01 -8.66
CA THR A 159 12.50 -6.01 -9.56
C THR A 159 13.08 -5.95 -10.97
N VAL A 160 13.30 -4.75 -11.53
CA VAL A 160 13.90 -4.58 -12.85
C VAL A 160 15.34 -5.08 -12.84
N HIS A 161 16.10 -4.76 -11.78
CA HIS A 161 17.48 -5.22 -11.62
C HIS A 161 17.54 -6.75 -11.58
N THR A 162 16.70 -7.40 -10.79
CA THR A 162 16.66 -8.88 -10.76
C THR A 162 16.22 -9.52 -12.06
N LEU A 163 15.32 -8.88 -12.81
CA LEU A 163 14.84 -9.40 -14.10
C LEU A 163 15.83 -9.16 -15.24
N ALA A 164 16.75 -8.20 -15.08
CA ALA A 164 17.85 -7.97 -16.01
C ALA A 164 18.97 -9.01 -15.87
N GLU A 165 19.07 -9.64 -14.71
CA GLU A 165 19.95 -10.77 -14.45
C GLU A 165 19.20 -12.11 -14.65
N PRO A 166 19.90 -13.23 -14.91
CA PRO A 166 19.25 -14.53 -14.99
C PRO A 166 18.63 -14.88 -13.62
N VAL A 167 17.30 -14.83 -13.54
CA VAL A 167 16.55 -15.14 -12.32
C VAL A 167 16.92 -16.53 -11.83
N SER A 168 17.48 -16.61 -10.62
CA SER A 168 18.06 -17.86 -10.11
C SER A 168 17.03 -18.79 -9.48
N THR A 169 15.85 -18.29 -9.08
CA THR A 169 14.80 -19.11 -8.43
C THR A 169 13.37 -18.72 -8.81
N LEU A 170 12.46 -19.70 -8.76
CA LEU A 170 11.03 -19.49 -9.01
C LEU A 170 10.39 -18.57 -7.96
N SER A 171 10.86 -18.59 -6.71
CA SER A 171 10.38 -17.72 -5.63
C SER A 171 10.72 -16.25 -5.87
N GLN A 172 11.94 -15.95 -6.35
CA GLN A 172 12.33 -14.58 -6.74
C GLN A 172 11.49 -14.05 -7.90
N PHE A 173 11.18 -14.90 -8.88
CA PHE A 173 10.28 -14.51 -9.96
C PHE A 173 8.87 -14.23 -9.43
N ALA A 174 8.35 -15.10 -8.54
CA ALA A 174 7.01 -14.96 -7.98
C ALA A 174 6.87 -13.67 -7.14
N ILE A 175 7.85 -13.34 -6.29
CA ILE A 175 7.83 -12.09 -5.50
C ILE A 175 7.97 -10.86 -6.40
N ALA A 176 8.85 -10.90 -7.42
CA ALA A 176 8.99 -9.80 -8.37
C ALA A 176 7.69 -9.54 -9.15
N PHE A 177 7.05 -10.61 -9.61
CA PHE A 177 5.80 -10.53 -10.34
C PHE A 177 4.66 -10.03 -9.45
N ALA A 178 4.52 -10.56 -8.23
CA ALA A 178 3.49 -10.13 -7.29
C ALA A 178 3.67 -8.66 -6.87
N PHE A 179 4.91 -8.22 -6.64
CA PHE A 179 5.19 -6.82 -6.34
C PHE A 179 4.93 -5.90 -7.54
N SER A 180 5.27 -6.34 -8.75
CA SER A 180 4.95 -5.61 -9.98
C SER A 180 3.44 -5.46 -10.16
N GLN A 181 2.67 -6.53 -9.90
CA GLN A 181 1.21 -6.48 -9.90
C GLN A 181 0.67 -5.52 -8.84
N LEU A 182 1.27 -5.50 -7.65
CA LEU A 182 0.89 -4.56 -6.59
C LEU A 182 1.08 -3.10 -7.03
N MET A 183 2.25 -2.76 -7.59
CA MET A 183 2.53 -1.39 -8.03
C MET A 183 1.64 -0.98 -9.21
N MET A 184 1.47 -1.85 -10.21
CA MET A 184 0.61 -1.58 -11.37
C MET A 184 -0.86 -1.47 -10.97
N GLY A 185 -1.33 -2.35 -10.07
CA GLY A 185 -2.67 -2.29 -9.50
C GLY A 185 -2.88 -1.00 -8.70
N GLY A 186 -1.91 -0.59 -7.89
CA GLY A 186 -1.95 0.67 -7.15
C GLY A 186 -2.06 1.90 -8.06
N LEU A 187 -1.24 1.94 -9.13
CA LEU A 187 -1.31 2.99 -10.16
C LEU A 187 -2.67 3.01 -10.87
N ALA A 188 -3.20 1.85 -11.24
CA ALA A 188 -4.52 1.74 -11.84
C ALA A 188 -5.63 2.21 -10.87
N GLY A 189 -5.53 1.86 -9.59
CA GLY A 189 -6.44 2.33 -8.55
C GLY A 189 -6.42 3.85 -8.42
N TRP A 190 -5.25 4.48 -8.38
CA TRP A 190 -5.16 5.95 -8.37
C TRP A 190 -5.68 6.58 -9.65
N ALA A 191 -5.43 5.97 -10.82
CA ALA A 191 -5.98 6.45 -12.09
C ALA A 191 -7.52 6.45 -12.07
N VAL A 192 -8.15 5.39 -11.54
CA VAL A 192 -9.60 5.32 -11.35
C VAL A 192 -10.09 6.43 -10.42
N TYR A 193 -9.41 6.62 -9.28
CA TYR A 193 -9.76 7.66 -8.32
C TYR A 193 -9.65 9.09 -8.89
N LEU A 194 -8.67 9.35 -9.74
CA LEU A 194 -8.48 10.67 -10.35
C LEU A 194 -9.40 10.93 -11.53
N LEU A 195 -9.56 9.94 -12.41
CA LEU A 195 -10.40 10.08 -13.60
C LEU A 195 -11.88 10.17 -13.21
N ARG A 196 -12.26 9.63 -12.04
CA ARG A 196 -13.63 9.62 -11.52
C ARG A 196 -14.64 9.28 -12.63
N PRO A 197 -14.44 8.17 -13.35
CA PRO A 197 -15.10 7.96 -14.64
C PRO A 197 -16.63 7.92 -14.49
N LEU A 198 -17.13 7.27 -13.44
CA LEU A 198 -18.56 7.14 -13.19
C LEU A 198 -19.17 8.45 -12.69
N GLU A 199 -18.45 9.18 -11.84
CA GLU A 199 -18.89 10.46 -11.31
C GLU A 199 -18.88 11.55 -12.41
N ARG A 200 -17.85 11.58 -13.28
CA ARG A 200 -17.79 12.50 -14.42
C ARG A 200 -18.86 12.24 -15.46
N MET A 201 -19.28 10.99 -15.62
CA MET A 201 -20.41 10.63 -16.49
C MET A 201 -21.77 11.00 -15.87
N GLY A 202 -21.82 11.48 -14.62
CA GLY A 202 -23.06 11.85 -13.94
C GLY A 202 -23.97 10.66 -13.63
N ILE A 203 -23.47 9.42 -13.76
CA ILE A 203 -24.21 8.19 -13.47
C ILE A 203 -24.56 8.10 -11.98
N VAL A 204 -23.76 8.75 -11.14
CA VAL A 204 -23.83 8.73 -9.69
C VAL A 204 -23.62 10.14 -9.18
N GLN A 205 -24.69 10.75 -8.65
CA GLN A 205 -24.69 12.16 -8.27
C GLN A 205 -24.12 12.40 -6.86
N ASN A 206 -24.39 11.49 -5.92
CA ASN A 206 -24.00 11.64 -4.50
C ASN A 206 -23.17 10.47 -3.95
N TRP A 207 -22.77 9.52 -4.81
CA TRP A 207 -21.89 8.40 -4.44
C TRP A 207 -20.50 8.64 -5.05
N ARG A 208 -19.42 8.36 -4.30
CA ARG A 208 -18.04 8.38 -4.80
C ARG A 208 -17.50 6.97 -5.05
N PRO A 209 -17.96 6.21 -6.07
CA PRO A 209 -17.47 4.84 -6.32
C PRO A 209 -15.98 4.76 -6.64
N SER A 210 -15.36 5.81 -7.18
CA SER A 210 -13.95 5.79 -7.59
C SER A 210 -12.98 5.63 -6.42
N ILE A 211 -13.27 6.22 -5.25
CA ILE A 211 -12.44 6.05 -4.05
C ILE A 211 -12.57 4.63 -3.50
N HIS A 212 -13.77 4.06 -3.51
CA HIS A 212 -14.00 2.68 -3.07
C HIS A 212 -13.36 1.68 -4.03
N ALA A 213 -13.47 1.92 -5.34
CA ALA A 213 -12.79 1.12 -6.35
C ALA A 213 -11.27 1.15 -6.16
N MET A 214 -10.68 2.32 -5.89
CA MET A 214 -9.27 2.44 -5.55
C MET A 214 -8.91 1.59 -4.33
N HIS A 215 -9.65 1.72 -3.22
CA HIS A 215 -9.39 0.94 -2.01
C HIS A 215 -9.54 -0.57 -2.25
N LEU A 216 -10.52 -1.00 -3.05
CA LEU A 216 -10.71 -2.42 -3.39
C LEU A 216 -9.56 -2.96 -4.25
N ILE A 217 -9.14 -2.23 -5.28
CA ILE A 217 -8.00 -2.60 -6.13
C ILE A 217 -6.73 -2.72 -5.28
N TRP A 218 -6.47 -1.74 -4.41
CA TRP A 218 -5.36 -1.78 -3.46
C TRP A 218 -5.45 -2.99 -2.53
N THR A 219 -6.61 -3.22 -1.93
CA THR A 219 -6.82 -4.32 -0.98
C THR A 219 -6.60 -5.67 -1.62
N TYR A 220 -7.17 -5.89 -2.80
CA TYR A 220 -6.98 -7.12 -3.57
C TYR A 220 -5.49 -7.33 -3.90
N SER A 221 -4.81 -6.28 -4.36
CA SER A 221 -3.40 -6.35 -4.74
C SER A 221 -2.49 -6.63 -3.52
N LEU A 222 -2.77 -6.02 -2.37
CA LEU A 222 -2.05 -6.25 -1.12
C LEU A 222 -2.26 -7.68 -0.61
N VAL A 223 -3.48 -8.21 -0.70
CA VAL A 223 -3.78 -9.60 -0.32
C VAL A 223 -3.01 -10.58 -1.21
N LEU A 224 -3.01 -10.37 -2.53
CA LEU A 224 -2.22 -11.20 -3.45
C LEU A 224 -0.73 -11.14 -3.12
N PHE A 225 -0.20 -9.94 -2.88
CA PHE A 225 1.21 -9.76 -2.52
C PHE A 225 1.55 -10.41 -1.17
N SER A 226 0.65 -10.32 -0.18
CA SER A 226 0.85 -10.96 1.13
C SER A 226 1.04 -12.47 1.03
N ASN A 227 0.29 -13.13 0.14
CA ASN A 227 0.45 -14.55 -0.09
C ASN A 227 1.81 -14.87 -0.72
N ALA A 228 2.24 -14.10 -1.72
CA ALA A 228 3.55 -14.28 -2.34
C ALA A 228 4.70 -14.04 -1.35
N ALA A 229 4.59 -13.00 -0.52
CA ALA A 229 5.57 -12.69 0.52
C ALA A 229 5.66 -13.81 1.57
N LEU A 230 4.53 -14.35 2.01
CA LEU A 230 4.51 -15.46 2.95
C LEU A 230 5.10 -16.74 2.33
N GLU A 231 4.72 -17.10 1.10
CA GLU A 231 5.30 -18.27 0.40
C GLU A 231 6.81 -18.14 0.18
N ALA A 232 7.31 -16.94 -0.12
CA ALA A 232 8.74 -16.68 -0.24
C ALA A 232 9.48 -16.82 1.10
N ALA A 233 8.81 -16.54 2.21
CA ALA A 233 9.37 -16.61 3.55
C ALA A 233 9.34 -18.03 4.15
N LYS A 234 8.34 -18.85 3.81
CA LYS A 234 8.16 -20.22 4.35
C LYS A 234 9.41 -21.12 4.34
N PRO A 235 10.28 -21.12 3.32
CA PRO A 235 11.49 -21.95 3.34
C PRO A 235 12.44 -21.62 4.49
N HIS A 236 12.34 -20.42 5.06
CA HIS A 236 13.21 -19.90 6.11
C HIS A 236 12.50 -19.82 7.48
N LEU A 237 11.19 -20.09 7.54
CA LEU A 237 10.39 -20.02 8.75
C LEU A 237 9.86 -21.43 9.08
N HIS A 238 10.20 -21.95 10.26
CA HIS A 238 9.76 -23.27 10.75
C HIS A 238 8.65 -23.19 11.79
#